data_AF-A0A1V2RLF3-F1
#
_entry.id   AF-A0A1V2RLF3-F1
#
_cell.length_a   1.000
_cell.length_b   1.000
_cell.length_c   1.000
_cell.angle_alpha   90.00
_cell.angle_beta   90.00
_cell.angle_gamma   90.00
#
_symmetry.space_group_name_H-M   'P 1'
#
loop_
_entity.id
_entity.type
_entity.pdbx_description
1 polymer ?
#
loop_
_entity_poly.entity_id
_entity_poly.type
_entity_poly.pdbx_seq_one_letter_code
_entity_poly.pdbx_strand_id
1 'polypeptide(L)' 'MTETVRVRVVLLFGDQAQIKADASDAEEPVFYPAAPIAEAVGVPVKELAGMRLLADVDEREELTNWRLP' A
#
# COMPACT_ATOMS: atom_id res chain seq x y z
N MET A 1 -4.22 -0.41 18.74
CA MET A 1 -3.34 0.75 18.43
C MET A 1 -3.05 0.67 16.96
N THR A 2 -3.06 1.79 16.24
CA THR A 2 -2.71 1.82 14.81
C THR A 2 -1.41 2.60 14.64
N GLU A 3 -0.45 2.02 13.91
CA GLU A 3 0.82 2.68 13.60
C GLU A 3 0.83 3.12 12.13
N THR A 4 1.19 4.37 11.86
CA THR A 4 1.33 4.85 10.48
C THR A 4 2.72 4.54 9.93
N VAL A 5 2.76 3.85 8.79
CA VAL A 5 3.99 3.46 8.10
C VAL A 5 4.03 3.98 6.67
N ARG A 6 5.25 4.15 6.14
CA ARG A 6 5.47 4.43 4.72
C ARG A 6 5.59 3.11 3.96
N VAL A 7 4.91 3.04 2.83
CA VAL A 7 4.93 1.88 1.94
C VAL A 7 5.11 2.31 0.50
N ARG A 8 5.49 1.36 -0.34
CA ARG A 8 5.63 1.51 -1.78
C ARG A 8 4.78 0.47 -2.49
N VAL A 9 4.06 0.90 -3.52
CA VAL A 9 3.46 0.00 -4.50
C VAL A 9 4.57 -0.46 -5.45
N VAL A 10 4.92 -1.74 -5.39
CA VAL A 10 6.01 -2.32 -6.19
C VAL A 10 5.54 -2.55 -7.62
N LEU A 11 4.40 -3.23 -7.79
CA LEU A 11 3.83 -3.57 -9.10
C LEU A 11 2.32 -3.79 -8.98
N LEU A 12 1.67 -3.92 -10.13
CA LEU A 12 0.28 -4.33 -10.27
C LEU A 12 0.23 -5.69 -10.97
N PHE A 13 -0.62 -6.58 -10.49
CA PHE A 13 -0.84 -7.91 -11.07
C PHE A 13 -2.34 -8.23 -11.04
N GLY A 14 -2.97 -8.27 -12.22
CA GLY A 14 -4.42 -8.38 -12.30
C GLY A 14 -5.11 -7.19 -11.62
N ASP A 15 -5.98 -7.48 -10.66
CA ASP A 15 -6.67 -6.51 -9.80
C ASP A 15 -5.93 -6.20 -8.49
N GLN A 16 -4.73 -6.76 -8.28
CA GLN A 16 -3.95 -6.61 -7.06
C GLN A 16 -2.76 -5.65 -7.22
N ALA A 17 -2.43 -4.98 -6.12
CA ALA A 17 -1.23 -4.18 -5.94
C ALA A 17 -0.29 -4.90 -4.97
N GLN A 18 0.97 -5.05 -5.35
CA GLN A 18 2.01 -5.56 -4.47
C GLN A 18 2.57 -4.41 -3.64
N ILE A 19 2.48 -4.51 -2.31
CA ILE A 19 2.86 -3.47 -1.36
C ILE A 19 4.05 -3.94 -0.54
N LYS A 20 5.03 -3.05 -0.35
CA LYS A 20 6.19 -3.29 0.52
C LYS A 20 6.42 -2.09 1.44
N ALA A 21 6.84 -2.30 2.68
CA ALA A 21 7.28 -1.20 3.54
C ALA A 21 8.49 -0.46 2.93
N ASP A 22 8.52 0.87 3.05
CA ASP A 22 9.59 1.73 2.53
C ASP A 22 10.75 1.81 3.55
N ALA A 23 11.28 0.64 3.90
CA ALA A 23 12.40 0.46 4.84
C ALA A 23 13.41 -0.56 4.28
N SER A 24 14.69 -0.42 4.63
CA SER A 24 15.77 -1.27 4.10
C SER A 24 15.67 -2.74 4.52
N ASP A 25 15.07 -3.02 5.68
CA ASP A 25 14.87 -4.37 6.23
C ASP A 25 13.39 -4.81 6.11
N ALA A 26 12.64 -4.20 5.18
CA ALA A 26 11.24 -4.51 5.01
C ALA A 26 11.02 -5.96 4.58
N GLU A 27 10.05 -6.61 5.23
CA GLU A 27 9.57 -7.97 4.96
C GLU A 27 9.16 -8.19 3.49
N GLU A 28 8.81 -9.43 3.19
CA GLU A 28 8.31 -9.80 1.87
C GLU A 28 7.07 -8.96 1.49
N PRO A 29 6.97 -8.54 0.22
CA PRO A 29 5.84 -7.76 -0.23
C PRO A 29 4.53 -8.55 -0.17
N VAL A 30 3.45 -7.88 0.21
CA VAL A 30 2.11 -8.46 0.37
C VAL A 30 1.17 -7.89 -0.71
N PHE A 31 0.23 -8.70 -1.18
CA PHE A 31 -0.76 -8.28 -2.17
C PHE A 31 -2.03 -7.76 -1.51
N TYR A 32 -2.47 -6.59 -1.97
CA TYR A 32 -3.74 -5.98 -1.59
C TYR A 32 -4.58 -5.67 -2.84
N PRO A 33 -5.92 -5.65 -2.75
CA PRO A 33 -6.75 -5.20 -3.87
C PRO A 33 -6.37 -3.77 -4.29
N ALA A 34 -6.15 -3.54 -5.58
CA ALA A 34 -5.67 -2.25 -6.08
C ALA A 34 -6.78 -1.18 -6.12
N ALA A 35 -8.03 -1.59 -6.36
CA ALA A 35 -9.14 -0.65 -6.49
C ALA A 35 -9.43 0.15 -5.20
N PRO A 36 -9.49 -0.45 -3.99
CA PRO A 36 -9.65 0.31 -2.75
C PRO A 36 -8.49 1.28 -2.48
N ILE A 37 -7.26 0.90 -2.84
CA ILE A 37 -6.08 1.77 -2.67
C ILE A 37 -6.20 2.99 -3.59
N ALA A 38 -6.49 2.74 -4.87
CA ALA A 38 -6.70 3.77 -5.90
C ALA A 38 -7.81 4.76 -5.51
N GLU A 39 -8.94 4.24 -5.02
CA GLU A 39 -10.05 5.06 -4.53
C GLU A 39 -9.63 5.93 -3.34
N ALA A 40 -8.97 5.33 -2.33
CA ALA A 40 -8.54 6.04 -1.13
C ALA A 40 -7.54 7.17 -1.42
N VAL A 41 -6.64 6.98 -2.39
CA VAL A 41 -5.62 7.98 -2.75
C VAL A 41 -6.05 8.91 -3.90
N GLY A 42 -7.22 8.68 -4.49
CA GLY A 42 -7.79 9.52 -5.54
C GLY A 42 -7.08 9.43 -6.89
N VAL A 43 -6.48 8.29 -7.24
CA VAL A 43 -5.78 8.08 -8.51
C VAL A 43 -6.31 6.84 -9.27
N PRO A 44 -6.24 6.80 -10.61
CA PRO A 44 -6.49 5.57 -11.36
C PRO A 44 -5.57 4.42 -10.94
N VAL A 45 -6.09 3.19 -10.89
CA VAL A 45 -5.32 1.97 -10.53
C VAL A 45 -4.00 1.86 -11.29
N LYS A 46 -3.99 2.15 -12.60
CA LYS A 46 -2.80 2.08 -13.45
C LYS A 46 -1.66 3.03 -13.02
N GLU A 47 -1.97 4.06 -12.23
CA GLU A 47 -1.01 5.05 -11.74
C GLU A 47 -0.41 4.67 -10.39
N LEU A 48 -0.96 3.66 -9.70
CA LEU A 48 -0.45 3.20 -8.40
C LEU A 48 0.97 2.64 -8.48
N ALA A 49 1.35 1.98 -9.57
CA ALA A 49 2.64 1.31 -9.69
C ALA A 49 3.81 2.29 -9.46
N GLY A 50 4.66 2.00 -8.47
CA GLY A 50 5.80 2.83 -8.12
C GLY A 50 5.51 3.96 -7.12
N MET A 51 4.25 4.22 -6.77
CA MET A 51 3.88 5.25 -5.80
C MET A 51 4.33 4.91 -4.39
N ARG A 52 4.62 5.95 -3.61
CA ARG A 52 4.80 5.86 -2.15
C ARG A 52 3.55 6.37 -1.46
N LEU A 53 3.08 5.62 -0.48
CA LEU A 53 1.87 5.89 0.26
C LEU A 53 2.17 5.84 1.77
N LEU A 54 1.27 6.42 2.56
CA LEU A 54 1.12 6.12 3.97
C LEU A 54 -0.02 5.12 4.15
N ALA A 55 0.13 4.22 5.10
CA ALA A 55 -0.90 3.27 5.53
C ALA A 55 -0.83 3.11 7.05
N ASP A 56 -1.94 2.74 7.67
CA ASP A 56 -1.97 2.35 9.07
C ASP A 56 -1.91 0.83 9.20
N VAL A 57 -1.05 0.34 10.09
CA VAL A 57 -0.96 -1.06 10.50
C VAL A 57 -1.92 -1.25 11.66
N ASP A 58 -2.86 -2.18 11.52
CA ASP A 58 -3.79 -2.53 12.59
C ASP A 58 -3.26 -3.65 13.50
N GLU A 59 -4.08 -4.08 14.46
CA GLU A 59 -3.74 -5.15 15.41
C GLU A 59 -3.59 -6.54 14.80
N ARG A 60 -3.94 -6.71 13.52
CA ARG A 60 -3.77 -7.94 12.73
C ARG A 60 -2.59 -7.84 11.76
N GLU A 61 -1.78 -6.79 11.88
CA GLU A 61 -0.67 -6.49 10.98
C GLU A 61 -1.14 -6.23 9.54
N GLU A 62 -2.40 -5.83 9.36
CA GLU A 62 -2.96 -5.51 8.05
C GLU A 62 -2.84 -4.00 7.75
N LEU A 63 -2.45 -3.68 6.52
CA LEU A 63 -2.37 -2.30 6.04
C LEU A 63 -3.76 -1.76 5.66
N THR A 64 -4.09 -0.60 6.22
CA THR A 64 -5.37 0.08 6.05
C THR A 64 -5.18 1.60 5.86
N ASN A 65 -6.28 2.33 5.62
CA ASN A 65 -6.32 3.80 5.62
C ASN A 65 -5.25 4.48 4.73
N TRP A 66 -5.18 4.01 3.48
CA TRP A 66 -4.22 4.47 2.46
C TRP A 66 -4.35 5.96 2.17
N ARG A 67 -3.21 6.66 2.12
CA ARG A 67 -3.17 8.10 1.81
C ARG A 67 -1.84 8.50 1.18
N LEU A 68 -1.84 9.64 0.49
CA LEU A 68 -0.61 10.25 0.01
C LEU A 68 0.21 10.79 1.19
N PRO A 69 1.57 10.72 1.14
CA PRO A 69 2.45 11.24 2.17
C PRO A 69 2.45 12.76 2.30
#